data_AF-A0A1S2F845-F1
#
_entry.id   AF-A0A1S2F845-F1
#
_cell.length_a   1.000
_cell.length_b   1.000
_cell.length_c   1.000
_cell.angle_alpha   90.00
_cell.angle_beta   90.00
_cell.angle_gamma   90.00
#
_symmetry.space_group_name_H-M   'P 1'
#
loop_
_entity.id
_entity.type
_entity.pdbx_description
1 polymer ?
#
loop_
_entity_poly.entity_id
_entity_poly.type
_entity_poly.pdbx_seq_one_letter_code
_entity_poly.pdbx_strand_id
1 'polypeptide(L)'
;MSYAMVAITVLWTFLFGYLLVASIDFGAGFFSYYSVLTGHENKIHNIIQRYLSPVWEVTNVFLIFFVVGLVGFFPDAAYYYGTALLVPGSLALVLLAIRGAYYAYHTYGSQTGNNIVYMGLYGATGLLIPAALSTILAISEGGIIYMDNGKVELHWYTFFTNPYTWSVILLALVSVLYISAMFLSYYAQRAGDEVAFGVVRGYALGWSGPTILASVFAFFQINHQNPVHFGQMLDIAWMFIASFICFVIAVYLVWKRIRLGIAFIMVMLQFAFAWYGYGRSHLPYILYDYIHIHESITNDTMAIALITAFILGFCVLVPSLILLMRLFLFDANYIRGKSAKKG
;
A
#
# COMPACT_ATOMS: atom_id res chain seq x y z
N MET A 1 4.66 23.16 -17.12
CA MET A 1 4.64 22.51 -15.78
C MET A 1 6.07 22.44 -15.30
N SER A 2 6.36 22.86 -14.07
CA SER A 2 7.71 22.70 -13.50
C SER A 2 8.08 21.21 -13.47
N TYR A 3 9.34 20.86 -13.77
CA TYR A 3 9.86 19.49 -13.67
C TYR A 3 9.56 18.85 -12.30
N ALA A 4 9.52 19.67 -11.25
CA ALA A 4 9.18 19.26 -9.90
C ALA A 4 7.75 18.70 -9.76
N MET A 5 6.77 19.30 -10.44
CA MET A 5 5.39 18.78 -10.43
C MET A 5 5.28 17.44 -11.17
N VAL A 6 6.04 17.27 -12.25
CA VAL A 6 6.08 15.99 -12.97
C VAL A 6 6.74 14.92 -12.09
N ALA A 7 7.88 15.24 -11.49
CA ALA A 7 8.62 14.35 -10.60
C ALA A 7 7.75 13.86 -9.43
N ILE A 8 7.12 14.77 -8.67
CA ILE A 8 6.29 14.38 -7.54
C ILE A 8 5.07 13.56 -7.97
N THR A 9 4.46 13.88 -9.12
CA THR A 9 3.31 13.12 -9.65
C THR A 9 3.73 11.69 -10.01
N VAL A 10 4.91 11.53 -10.63
CA VAL A 10 5.48 10.22 -10.97
C VAL A 10 5.80 9.43 -9.70
N LEU A 11 6.45 10.03 -8.71
CA LEU A 11 6.72 9.39 -7.41
C LEU A 11 5.42 8.98 -6.69
N TRP A 12 4.42 9.85 -6.69
CA TRP A 12 3.13 9.57 -6.09
C TRP A 12 2.41 8.40 -6.77
N THR A 13 2.57 8.29 -8.09
CA THR A 13 2.09 7.16 -8.89
C THR A 13 2.83 5.86 -8.54
N PHE A 14 4.16 5.92 -8.34
CA PHE A 14 4.94 4.77 -7.86
C PHE A 14 4.47 4.32 -6.48
N LEU A 15 4.24 5.25 -5.55
CA LEU A 15 3.75 4.95 -4.22
C LEU A 15 2.31 4.38 -4.25
N PHE A 16 1.47 4.83 -5.19
CA PHE A 16 0.15 4.23 -5.43
C PHE A 16 0.26 2.79 -5.96
N GLY A 17 1.17 2.55 -6.92
CA GLY A 17 1.47 1.21 -7.42
C GLY A 17 1.94 0.29 -6.30
N TYR A 18 2.84 0.78 -5.45
CA TYR A 18 3.24 0.11 -4.22
C TYR A 18 2.03 -0.21 -3.35
N LEU A 19 1.18 0.76 -3.04
CA LEU A 19 -0.01 0.58 -2.19
C LEU A 19 -0.88 -0.57 -2.69
N LEU A 20 -1.17 -0.65 -3.99
CA LEU A 20 -2.01 -1.71 -4.55
C LEU A 20 -1.37 -3.10 -4.41
N VAL A 21 -0.13 -3.25 -4.89
CA VAL A 21 0.57 -4.55 -4.92
C VAL A 21 0.90 -5.01 -3.50
N ALA A 22 1.34 -4.07 -2.65
CA ALA A 22 1.67 -4.32 -1.25
C ALA A 22 0.43 -4.67 -0.43
N SER A 23 -0.71 -4.02 -0.70
CA SER A 23 -1.96 -4.39 -0.04
C SER A 23 -2.33 -5.85 -0.30
N ILE A 24 -2.19 -6.31 -1.56
CA ILE A 24 -2.46 -7.70 -1.94
C ILE A 24 -1.52 -8.65 -1.19
N ASP A 25 -0.21 -8.39 -1.19
CA ASP A 25 0.79 -9.25 -0.52
C ASP A 25 0.62 -9.27 1.01
N PHE A 26 0.52 -8.10 1.63
CA PHE A 26 0.40 -7.95 3.08
C PHE A 26 -0.89 -8.53 3.61
N GLY A 27 -2.01 -8.23 2.94
CA GLY A 27 -3.32 -8.77 3.32
C GLY A 27 -3.44 -10.26 3.07
N ALA A 28 -2.86 -10.79 2.00
CA ALA A 28 -2.78 -12.23 1.77
C ALA A 28 -2.01 -12.94 2.92
N GLY A 29 -0.96 -12.31 3.45
CA GLY A 29 -0.24 -12.85 4.59
C GLY A 29 -1.03 -12.86 5.89
N PHE A 30 -1.77 -11.79 6.16
CA PHE A 30 -2.66 -11.75 7.31
C PHE A 30 -3.80 -12.77 7.19
N PHE A 31 -4.47 -12.85 6.04
CA PHE A 31 -5.57 -13.80 5.83
C PHE A 31 -5.10 -15.25 5.84
N SER A 32 -3.88 -15.55 5.37
CA SER A 32 -3.30 -16.88 5.52
C SER A 32 -3.14 -17.25 6.99
N TYR A 33 -2.57 -16.37 7.81
CA TYR A 33 -2.43 -16.61 9.24
C TYR A 33 -3.79 -16.76 9.95
N TYR A 34 -4.75 -15.91 9.61
CA TYR A 34 -6.11 -16.00 10.17
C TYR A 34 -6.83 -17.29 9.77
N SER A 35 -6.62 -17.78 8.53
CA SER A 35 -7.18 -19.04 8.05
C SER A 35 -6.62 -20.25 8.80
N VAL A 36 -5.35 -20.18 9.21
CA VAL A 36 -4.67 -21.21 10.01
C VAL A 36 -5.25 -21.25 11.43
N LEU A 37 -5.38 -20.08 12.06
CA LEU A 37 -6.00 -19.93 13.38
C LEU A 37 -7.45 -20.43 13.44
N THR A 38 -8.20 -20.23 12.36
CA THR A 38 -9.62 -20.62 12.27
C THR A 38 -9.84 -22.04 11.71
N GLY A 39 -8.77 -22.83 11.53
CA GLY A 39 -8.86 -24.23 11.06
C GLY A 39 -9.28 -24.39 9.59
N HIS A 40 -9.17 -23.33 8.78
CA HIS A 40 -9.46 -23.32 7.34
C HIS A 40 -8.21 -23.54 6.47
N GLU A 41 -7.11 -24.06 7.06
CA GLU A 41 -5.79 -24.23 6.43
C GLU A 41 -5.87 -24.80 5.00
N ASN A 42 -6.62 -25.88 4.78
CA ASN A 42 -6.63 -26.57 3.49
C ASN A 42 -7.33 -25.82 2.35
N LYS A 43 -8.17 -24.81 2.64
CA LYS A 43 -9.04 -24.17 1.63
C LYS A 43 -8.43 -22.93 1.00
N ILE A 44 -7.64 -22.17 1.74
CA ILE A 44 -7.14 -20.85 1.30
C ILE A 44 -5.61 -20.84 1.13
N HIS A 45 -4.89 -21.66 1.91
CA HIS A 45 -3.43 -21.61 1.99
C HIS A 45 -2.72 -21.95 0.66
N ASN A 46 -3.17 -23.01 -0.03
CA ASN A 46 -2.60 -23.42 -1.32
C ASN A 46 -2.80 -22.38 -2.43
N ILE A 47 -3.93 -21.65 -2.40
CA ILE A 47 -4.19 -20.56 -3.33
C ILE A 47 -3.31 -19.36 -3.00
N ILE A 48 -3.19 -18.99 -1.73
CA ILE A 48 -2.41 -17.82 -1.32
C ILE A 48 -0.91 -18.02 -1.61
N GLN A 49 -0.33 -19.14 -1.20
CA GLN A 49 1.13 -19.36 -1.28
C GLN A 49 1.70 -19.35 -2.69
N ARG A 50 0.95 -19.82 -3.69
CA ARG A 50 1.44 -19.95 -5.07
C ARG A 50 1.63 -18.62 -5.81
N TYR A 51 1.15 -17.51 -5.22
CA TYR A 51 1.21 -16.15 -5.77
C TYR A 51 2.14 -15.21 -4.98
N LEU A 52 2.55 -15.63 -3.79
CA LEU A 52 3.00 -14.72 -2.75
C LEU A 52 4.43 -14.19 -2.99
N SER A 53 5.33 -15.07 -3.46
CA SER A 53 6.74 -14.71 -3.67
C SER A 53 6.97 -13.74 -4.84
N PRO A 54 6.40 -13.94 -6.05
CA PRO A 54 6.61 -12.99 -7.16
C PRO A 54 6.04 -11.59 -6.89
N VAL A 55 4.93 -11.51 -6.16
CA VAL A 55 4.29 -10.22 -5.82
C VAL A 55 5.16 -9.43 -4.84
N TRP A 56 5.74 -10.09 -3.84
CA TRP A 56 6.65 -9.45 -2.87
C TRP A 56 7.92 -8.89 -3.52
N GLU A 57 8.48 -9.56 -4.53
CA GLU A 57 9.63 -9.01 -5.25
C GLU A 57 9.25 -7.69 -5.95
N VAL A 58 8.07 -7.63 -6.56
CA VAL A 58 7.60 -6.44 -7.25
C VAL A 58 7.30 -5.28 -6.29
N THR A 59 6.74 -5.55 -5.10
CA THR A 59 6.47 -4.47 -4.11
C THR A 59 7.75 -3.76 -3.69
N ASN A 60 8.83 -4.50 -3.47
CA ASN A 60 10.13 -3.92 -3.10
C ASN A 60 10.69 -3.04 -4.22
N VAL A 61 10.47 -3.39 -5.49
CA VAL A 61 10.91 -2.54 -6.61
C VAL A 61 10.19 -1.19 -6.56
N PHE A 62 8.86 -1.16 -6.36
CA PHE A 62 8.14 0.12 -6.23
C PHE A 62 8.63 0.95 -5.05
N LEU A 63 8.83 0.30 -3.89
CA LEU A 63 9.28 0.99 -2.66
C LEU A 63 10.68 1.60 -2.84
N ILE A 64 11.64 0.85 -3.37
CA ILE A 64 13.01 1.32 -3.56
C ILE A 64 13.06 2.41 -4.63
N PHE A 65 12.35 2.24 -5.74
CA PHE A 65 12.24 3.29 -6.76
C PHE A 65 11.68 4.57 -6.15
N PHE A 66 10.62 4.49 -5.35
CA PHE A 66 10.07 5.66 -4.67
C PHE A 66 11.12 6.35 -3.77
N VAL A 67 11.80 5.61 -2.89
CA VAL A 67 12.78 6.17 -1.95
C VAL A 67 13.97 6.80 -2.68
N VAL A 68 14.55 6.10 -3.66
CA VAL A 68 15.68 6.61 -4.45
C VAL A 68 15.26 7.84 -5.26
N GLY A 69 14.04 7.83 -5.80
CA GLY A 69 13.49 8.97 -6.52
C GLY A 69 13.24 10.17 -5.64
N LEU A 70 12.65 9.97 -4.45
CA LEU A 70 12.40 11.04 -3.49
C LEU A 70 13.70 11.77 -3.14
N VAL A 71 14.76 11.02 -2.81
CA VAL A 71 16.09 11.59 -2.49
C VAL A 71 16.74 12.24 -3.70
N GLY A 72 16.58 11.65 -4.90
CA GLY A 72 17.18 12.17 -6.13
C GLY A 72 16.52 13.47 -6.62
N PHE A 73 15.20 13.60 -6.47
CA PHE A 73 14.47 14.81 -6.85
C PHE A 73 14.50 15.87 -5.76
N PHE A 74 14.43 15.46 -4.49
CA PHE A 74 14.28 16.34 -3.33
C PHE A 74 15.33 15.97 -2.26
N PRO A 75 16.58 16.44 -2.36
CA PRO A 75 17.64 16.13 -1.40
C PRO A 75 17.31 16.63 0.01
N ASP A 76 16.57 17.74 0.14
CA ASP A 76 16.10 18.24 1.42
C ASP A 76 15.18 17.22 2.12
N ALA A 77 14.37 16.48 1.35
CA ALA A 77 13.56 15.40 1.89
C ALA A 77 14.45 14.32 2.54
N ALA A 78 15.64 14.04 1.99
CA ALA A 78 16.60 13.13 2.60
C ALA A 78 17.14 13.66 3.93
N TYR A 79 17.35 14.97 4.05
CA TYR A 79 17.82 15.58 5.30
C TYR A 79 16.75 15.55 6.40
N TYR A 80 15.52 16.00 6.11
CA TYR A 80 14.44 16.06 7.09
C TYR A 80 13.85 14.68 7.41
N TYR A 81 13.52 13.88 6.41
CA TYR A 81 12.98 12.54 6.65
C TYR A 81 14.07 11.56 7.10
N GLY A 82 15.30 11.69 6.63
CA GLY A 82 16.38 10.79 7.03
C GLY A 82 16.68 10.82 8.52
N THR A 83 16.60 12.00 9.15
CA THR A 83 16.79 12.18 10.59
C THR A 83 15.53 11.83 11.38
N ALA A 84 14.36 12.25 10.92
CA ALA A 84 13.08 12.01 11.61
C ALA A 84 12.65 10.53 11.57
N LEU A 85 12.95 9.81 10.48
CA LEU A 85 12.49 8.44 10.25
C LEU A 85 13.47 7.36 10.72
N LEU A 86 14.49 7.68 11.51
CA LEU A 86 15.48 6.68 11.96
C LEU A 86 14.83 5.48 12.65
N VAL A 87 13.86 5.70 13.54
CA VAL A 87 13.18 4.60 14.26
C VAL A 87 12.10 3.92 13.41
N PRO A 88 11.13 4.64 12.80
CA PRO A 88 10.10 3.98 11.97
C PRO A 88 10.69 3.29 10.74
N GLY A 89 11.71 3.89 10.12
CA GLY A 89 12.41 3.35 8.97
C GLY A 89 13.21 2.09 9.31
N SER A 90 13.96 2.09 10.42
CA SER A 90 14.68 0.88 10.86
C SER A 90 13.73 -0.25 11.23
N LEU A 91 12.59 0.05 11.88
CA LEU A 91 11.55 -0.93 12.16
C LEU A 91 10.98 -1.53 10.87
N ALA A 92 10.64 -0.70 9.88
CA ALA A 92 10.15 -1.15 8.59
C ALA A 92 11.17 -2.05 7.87
N LEU A 93 12.47 -1.70 7.90
CA LEU A 93 13.54 -2.50 7.32
C LEU A 93 13.69 -3.86 8.00
N VAL A 94 13.65 -3.91 9.34
CA VAL A 94 13.70 -5.18 10.09
C VAL A 94 12.51 -6.06 9.72
N LEU A 95 11.30 -5.49 9.65
CA LEU A 95 10.09 -6.23 9.27
C LEU A 95 10.16 -6.77 7.83
N LEU A 96 10.68 -5.97 6.89
CA LEU A 96 10.92 -6.40 5.51
C LEU A 96 11.97 -7.52 5.43
N ALA A 97 13.04 -7.44 6.23
CA ALA A 97 14.07 -8.46 6.30
C ALA A 97 13.51 -9.78 6.84
N ILE A 98 12.71 -9.74 7.91
CA ILE A 98 12.02 -10.93 8.46
C ILE A 98 11.12 -11.56 7.39
N ARG A 99 10.37 -10.74 6.64
CA ARG A 99 9.46 -11.21 5.58
C ARG A 99 10.23 -11.84 4.42
N GLY A 100 11.31 -11.21 3.96
CA GLY A 100 12.18 -11.76 2.90
C GLY A 100 12.85 -13.06 3.31
N ALA A 101 13.35 -13.13 4.56
CA ALA A 101 13.89 -14.36 5.13
C ALA A 101 12.83 -15.47 5.16
N TYR A 102 11.60 -15.16 5.57
CA TYR A 102 10.49 -16.13 5.55
C TYR A 102 10.23 -16.66 4.13
N TYR A 103 10.14 -15.79 3.12
CA TYR A 103 9.94 -16.24 1.73
C TYR A 103 11.06 -17.16 1.24
N ALA A 104 12.31 -16.82 1.51
CA ALA A 104 13.46 -17.64 1.12
C ALA A 104 13.46 -18.99 1.86
N TYR A 105 13.35 -18.99 3.20
CA TYR A 105 13.38 -20.21 4.00
C TYR A 105 12.16 -21.09 3.77
N HIS A 106 10.99 -20.52 3.47
CA HIS A 106 9.80 -21.30 3.17
C HIS A 106 9.89 -21.99 1.80
N THR A 107 10.60 -21.40 0.84
CA THR A 107 10.79 -21.98 -0.50
C THR A 107 11.76 -23.16 -0.49
N TYR A 108 12.82 -23.09 0.33
CA TYR A 108 13.89 -24.10 0.37
C TYR A 108 13.88 -25.01 1.62
N GLY A 109 13.09 -24.68 2.63
CA GLY A 109 12.98 -25.45 3.86
C GLY A 109 12.11 -26.69 3.68
N SER A 110 12.63 -27.85 4.06
CA SER A 110 11.87 -29.10 4.10
C SER A 110 10.63 -28.95 4.98
N GLN A 111 9.45 -29.20 4.42
CA GLN A 111 8.11 -29.12 5.05
C GLN A 111 7.90 -30.13 6.19
N THR A 112 8.70 -30.10 7.26
CA THR A 112 8.54 -31.03 8.39
C THR A 112 7.76 -30.43 9.57
N GLY A 113 7.21 -29.23 9.43
CA GLY A 113 6.22 -28.72 10.38
C GLY A 113 5.62 -27.39 9.96
N ASN A 114 4.28 -27.30 9.99
CA ASN A 114 3.55 -26.03 9.99
C ASN A 114 3.98 -25.23 11.23
N ASN A 115 5.09 -24.51 11.14
CA ASN A 115 5.56 -23.70 12.25
C ASN A 115 4.64 -22.48 12.35
N ILE A 116 3.64 -22.60 13.24
CA ILE A 116 2.71 -21.54 13.63
C ILE A 116 3.45 -20.23 13.95
N VAL A 117 4.67 -20.32 14.50
CA VAL A 117 5.54 -19.18 14.77
C VAL A 117 5.93 -18.42 13.49
N TYR A 118 6.31 -19.13 12.43
CA TYR A 118 6.69 -18.48 11.16
C TYR A 118 5.48 -17.91 10.43
N MET A 119 4.33 -18.58 10.47
CA MET A 119 3.08 -18.01 9.93
C MET A 119 2.59 -16.82 10.75
N GLY A 120 2.79 -16.83 12.07
CA GLY A 120 2.51 -15.71 12.95
C GLY A 120 3.40 -14.50 12.66
N LEU A 121 4.69 -14.71 12.45
CA LEU A 121 5.62 -13.66 11.97
C LEU A 121 5.20 -13.11 10.61
N TYR A 122 4.75 -13.97 9.70
CA TYR A 122 4.28 -13.57 8.39
C TYR A 122 2.99 -12.73 8.45
N GLY A 123 2.03 -13.14 9.29
CA GLY A 123 0.82 -12.35 9.57
C GLY A 123 1.11 -11.03 10.28
N ALA A 124 2.00 -11.05 11.28
CA ALA A 124 2.40 -9.87 12.04
C ALA A 124 3.12 -8.84 11.16
N THR A 125 4.11 -9.27 10.36
CA THR A 125 4.80 -8.38 9.41
C THR A 125 3.84 -7.80 8.37
N GLY A 126 2.81 -8.56 7.96
CA GLY A 126 1.76 -8.07 7.05
C GLY A 126 0.96 -6.89 7.59
N LEU A 127 0.79 -6.75 8.91
CA LEU A 127 0.12 -5.58 9.51
C LEU A 127 1.11 -4.51 9.96
N LEU A 128 2.25 -4.91 10.53
CA LEU A 128 3.21 -3.98 11.10
C LEU A 128 3.93 -3.15 10.03
N ILE A 129 4.15 -3.69 8.82
CA ILE A 129 4.79 -2.92 7.73
C ILE A 129 3.89 -1.75 7.27
N PRO A 130 2.60 -1.97 6.91
CA PRO A 130 1.68 -0.86 6.62
C PRO A 130 1.60 0.16 7.75
N ALA A 131 1.51 -0.30 9.01
CA ALA A 131 1.49 0.60 10.15
C ALA A 131 2.75 1.46 10.21
N ALA A 132 3.94 0.86 10.13
CA ALA A 132 5.20 1.58 10.14
C ALA A 132 5.30 2.59 8.97
N LEU A 133 4.98 2.19 7.74
CA LEU A 133 5.06 3.09 6.59
C LEU A 133 4.02 4.21 6.63
N SER A 134 2.82 3.96 7.16
CA SER A 134 1.78 4.97 7.29
C SER A 134 2.17 6.10 8.26
N THR A 135 3.07 5.85 9.21
CA THR A 135 3.59 6.91 10.08
C THR A 135 4.36 7.96 9.30
N ILE A 136 5.00 7.58 8.19
CA ILE A 136 5.73 8.50 7.31
C ILE A 136 4.75 9.51 6.68
N LEU A 137 3.58 9.02 6.24
CA LEU A 137 2.50 9.85 5.69
C LEU A 137 1.85 10.74 6.78
N ALA A 138 1.74 10.25 8.01
CA ALA A 138 1.24 11.07 9.11
C ALA A 138 2.22 12.20 9.47
N ILE A 139 3.52 11.93 9.41
CA ILE A 139 4.59 12.89 9.69
C ILE A 139 4.70 13.95 8.58
N SER A 140 4.42 13.60 7.31
CA SER A 140 4.47 14.55 6.18
C SER A 140 3.45 15.69 6.25
N GLU A 141 2.40 15.53 7.05
CA GLU A 141 1.36 16.57 7.26
C GLU A 141 1.80 17.71 8.18
N GLY A 142 3.00 17.65 8.77
CA GLY A 142 3.54 18.70 9.63
C GLY A 142 3.05 18.64 11.09
N GLY A 143 3.56 19.53 11.94
CA GLY A 143 3.20 19.65 13.36
C GLY A 143 3.86 18.65 14.32
N ILE A 144 4.63 17.70 13.80
CA ILE A 144 5.35 16.67 14.59
C ILE A 144 6.87 16.87 14.55
N ILE A 145 7.39 17.37 13.43
CA ILE A 145 8.82 17.68 13.26
C ILE A 145 9.05 19.15 13.61
N TYR A 146 10.02 19.40 14.48
CA TYR A 146 10.47 20.73 14.83
C TYR A 146 11.97 20.84 14.62
N MET A 147 12.40 22.04 14.21
CA MET A 147 13.81 22.36 14.11
C MET A 147 14.25 23.04 15.41
N ASP A 148 14.97 22.32 16.27
CA ASP A 148 15.58 22.88 17.47
C ASP A 148 17.10 22.96 17.27
N ASN A 149 17.68 24.15 17.44
CA ASN A 149 19.11 24.43 17.30
C ASN A 149 19.78 23.87 16.02
N GLY A 150 19.09 23.93 14.88
CA GLY A 150 19.61 23.45 13.59
C GLY A 150 19.64 21.93 13.43
N LYS A 151 19.00 21.19 14.34
CA LYS A 151 18.76 19.75 14.22
C LYS A 151 17.26 19.49 14.05
N VAL A 152 16.96 18.58 13.14
CA VAL A 152 15.60 18.09 12.92
C VAL A 152 15.32 17.01 13.95
N GLU A 153 14.44 17.30 14.90
CA GLU A 153 14.05 16.34 15.94
C GLU A 153 12.55 16.01 15.85
N LEU A 154 12.24 14.74 16.09
CA LEU A 154 10.87 14.25 16.14
C LEU A 154 10.41 14.20 17.59
N HIS A 155 9.38 14.97 17.92
CA HIS A 155 8.79 14.93 19.26
C HIS A 155 7.92 13.67 19.41
N TRP A 156 8.49 12.63 20.02
CA TRP A 156 7.81 11.34 20.24
C TRP A 156 6.49 11.49 21.00
N TYR A 157 6.43 12.41 21.96
CA TYR A 157 5.20 12.64 22.74
C TYR A 157 4.04 13.13 21.86
N THR A 158 4.27 14.17 21.04
CA THR A 158 3.24 14.67 20.12
C THR A 158 2.93 13.64 19.03
N PHE A 159 3.92 12.88 18.56
CA PHE A 159 3.71 11.81 17.58
C PHE A 159 2.72 10.74 18.07
N PHE A 160 2.90 10.20 19.28
CA PHE A 160 2.03 9.16 19.84
C PHE A 160 0.68 9.70 20.34
N THR A 161 0.65 10.96 20.79
CA THR A 161 -0.57 11.58 21.32
C THR A 161 -1.44 12.18 20.22
N ASN A 162 -0.90 12.40 19.01
CA ASN A 162 -1.66 12.96 17.90
C ASN A 162 -2.71 11.95 17.38
N PRO A 163 -4.02 12.28 17.44
CA PRO A 163 -5.06 11.38 16.96
C PRO A 163 -5.03 11.16 15.44
N TYR A 164 -4.40 12.06 14.67
CA TYR A 164 -4.24 11.89 13.23
C TYR A 164 -3.33 10.73 12.87
N THR A 165 -2.20 10.59 13.56
CA THR A 165 -1.26 9.48 13.36
C THR A 165 -1.97 8.14 13.45
N TRP A 166 -2.80 7.97 14.49
CA TRP A 166 -3.61 6.77 14.68
C TRP A 166 -4.70 6.59 13.63
N SER A 167 -5.31 7.69 13.17
CA SER A 167 -6.31 7.66 12.09
C SER A 167 -5.70 7.14 10.79
N VAL A 168 -4.50 7.62 10.44
CA VAL A 168 -3.77 7.21 9.22
C VAL A 168 -3.29 5.76 9.33
N ILE A 169 -2.79 5.34 10.49
CA ILE A 169 -2.41 3.93 10.75
C ILE A 169 -3.64 3.02 10.60
N LEU A 170 -4.75 3.38 11.21
CA LEU A 170 -5.99 2.60 11.15
C LEU A 170 -6.49 2.52 9.71
N LEU A 171 -6.50 3.65 8.98
CA LEU A 171 -6.85 3.69 7.57
C LEU A 171 -5.95 2.78 6.73
N ALA A 172 -4.64 2.81 6.94
CA ALA A 172 -3.68 1.97 6.22
C ALA A 172 -3.92 0.47 6.49
N LEU A 173 -4.08 0.07 7.76
CA LEU A 173 -4.33 -1.32 8.14
C LEU A 173 -5.63 -1.85 7.52
N VAL A 174 -6.71 -1.08 7.68
CA VAL A 174 -8.03 -1.50 7.23
C VAL A 174 -8.13 -1.50 5.70
N SER A 175 -7.54 -0.52 5.03
CA SER A 175 -7.51 -0.46 3.56
C SER A 175 -6.71 -1.61 2.95
N VAL A 176 -5.57 -1.99 3.53
CA VAL A 176 -4.78 -3.15 3.10
C VAL A 176 -5.62 -4.42 3.17
N LEU A 177 -6.35 -4.64 4.27
CA LEU A 177 -7.23 -5.80 4.45
C LEU A 177 -8.43 -5.77 3.49
N TYR A 178 -8.99 -4.59 3.22
CA TYR A 178 -10.08 -4.44 2.28
C TYR A 178 -9.66 -4.71 0.83
N ILE A 179 -8.59 -4.06 0.35
CA ILE A 179 -8.08 -4.22 -1.03
C ILE A 179 -7.70 -5.68 -1.29
N SER A 180 -6.98 -6.31 -0.36
CA SER A 180 -6.61 -7.72 -0.47
C SER A 180 -7.82 -8.65 -0.46
N ALA A 181 -8.80 -8.44 0.41
CA ALA A 181 -10.03 -9.26 0.42
C ALA A 181 -10.82 -9.12 -0.89
N MET A 182 -10.91 -7.90 -1.44
CA MET A 182 -11.55 -7.65 -2.73
C MET A 182 -10.81 -8.37 -3.86
N PHE A 183 -9.48 -8.30 -3.89
CA PHE A 183 -8.65 -9.02 -4.87
C PHE A 183 -8.80 -10.54 -4.74
N LEU A 184 -8.70 -11.08 -3.53
CA LEU A 184 -8.89 -12.51 -3.27
C LEU A 184 -10.28 -12.99 -3.65
N SER A 185 -11.32 -12.16 -3.48
CA SER A 185 -12.70 -12.50 -3.89
C SER A 185 -12.85 -12.60 -5.41
N TYR A 186 -12.25 -11.66 -6.16
CA TYR A 186 -12.18 -11.72 -7.61
C TYR A 186 -11.46 -12.98 -8.08
N TYR A 187 -10.33 -13.28 -7.44
CA TYR A 187 -9.50 -14.41 -7.79
C TYR A 187 -10.18 -15.75 -7.46
N ALA A 188 -10.77 -15.91 -6.27
CA ALA A 188 -11.44 -17.14 -5.85
C ALA A 188 -12.61 -17.51 -6.78
N GLN A 189 -13.38 -16.51 -7.25
CA GLN A 189 -14.41 -16.75 -8.27
C GLN A 189 -13.82 -17.26 -9.58
N ARG A 190 -12.68 -16.69 -10.02
CA ARG A 190 -12.01 -17.12 -11.24
C ARG A 190 -11.40 -18.53 -11.11
N ALA A 191 -10.97 -18.91 -9.92
CA ALA A 191 -10.50 -20.25 -9.61
C ALA A 191 -11.63 -21.29 -9.53
N GLY A 192 -12.88 -20.86 -9.32
CA GLY A 192 -14.03 -21.74 -9.16
C GLY A 192 -14.13 -22.38 -7.77
N ASP A 193 -13.42 -21.84 -6.77
CA ASP A 193 -13.52 -22.30 -5.38
C ASP A 193 -14.60 -21.52 -4.65
N GLU A 194 -15.82 -22.07 -4.61
CA GLU A 194 -16.97 -21.43 -3.97
C GLU A 194 -16.81 -21.29 -2.45
N VAL A 195 -16.04 -22.19 -1.82
CA VAL A 195 -15.86 -22.20 -0.37
C VAL A 195 -14.90 -21.10 0.03
N ALA A 196 -13.75 -21.01 -0.64
CA ALA A 196 -12.82 -19.90 -0.45
C ALA A 196 -13.49 -18.56 -0.78
N PHE A 197 -14.27 -18.51 -1.86
CA PHE A 197 -15.02 -17.31 -2.26
C PHE A 197 -15.99 -16.82 -1.18
N GLY A 198 -16.74 -17.73 -0.53
CA GLY A 198 -17.66 -17.39 0.54
C GLY A 198 -16.97 -16.71 1.73
N VAL A 199 -15.80 -17.23 2.13
CA VAL A 199 -15.01 -16.71 3.25
C VAL A 199 -14.42 -15.33 2.92
N VAL A 200 -13.71 -15.19 1.80
CA VAL A 200 -13.05 -13.92 1.43
C VAL A 200 -14.07 -12.83 1.10
N ARG A 201 -15.25 -13.18 0.59
CA ARG A 201 -16.37 -12.24 0.42
C ARG A 201 -16.88 -11.73 1.76
N GLY A 202 -16.98 -12.60 2.77
CA GLY A 202 -17.30 -12.20 4.13
C GLY A 202 -16.32 -11.17 4.68
N TYR A 203 -15.01 -11.40 4.48
CA TYR A 203 -13.98 -10.44 4.86
C TYR A 203 -14.06 -9.14 4.07
N ALA A 204 -14.28 -9.19 2.75
CA ALA A 204 -14.38 -8.00 1.91
C ALA A 204 -15.54 -7.09 2.35
N LEU A 205 -16.72 -7.67 2.63
CA LEU A 205 -17.87 -6.92 3.14
C LEU A 205 -17.66 -6.46 4.59
N GLY A 206 -17.09 -7.32 5.44
CA GLY A 206 -16.79 -6.99 6.83
C GLY A 206 -15.82 -5.82 6.97
N TRP A 207 -14.77 -5.76 6.16
CA TRP A 207 -13.77 -4.68 6.18
C TRP A 207 -14.22 -3.41 5.44
N SER A 208 -15.24 -3.48 4.58
CA SER A 208 -15.75 -2.31 3.86
C SER A 208 -16.26 -1.21 4.81
N GLY A 209 -16.98 -1.57 5.88
CA GLY A 209 -17.50 -0.65 6.88
C GLY A 209 -16.38 0.07 7.67
N PRO A 210 -15.46 -0.66 8.31
CA PRO A 210 -14.29 -0.08 8.94
C PRO A 210 -13.47 0.81 8.01
N THR A 211 -13.35 0.46 6.71
CA THR A 211 -12.56 1.26 5.75
C THR A 211 -13.17 2.64 5.55
N ILE A 212 -14.48 2.71 5.34
CA ILE A 212 -15.14 4.01 5.14
C ILE A 212 -15.17 4.82 6.44
N LEU A 213 -15.37 4.16 7.59
CA LEU A 213 -15.33 4.83 8.89
C LEU A 213 -13.93 5.39 9.17
N ALA A 214 -12.87 4.63 8.91
CA ALA A 214 -11.49 5.08 9.04
C ALA A 214 -11.19 6.27 8.12
N SER A 215 -11.71 6.24 6.89
CA SER A 215 -11.53 7.32 5.92
C SER A 215 -12.19 8.61 6.38
N VAL A 216 -13.43 8.51 6.88
CA VAL A 216 -14.17 9.65 7.45
C VAL A 216 -13.47 10.18 8.69
N PHE A 217 -13.00 9.30 9.57
CA PHE A 217 -12.29 9.68 10.79
C PHE A 217 -10.98 10.42 10.47
N ALA A 218 -10.18 9.92 9.52
CA ALA A 218 -8.99 10.60 9.03
C ALA A 218 -9.31 11.97 8.44
N PHE A 219 -10.39 12.08 7.64
CA PHE A 219 -10.82 13.35 7.05
C PHE A 219 -11.17 14.41 8.11
N PHE A 220 -11.90 14.03 9.17
CA PHE A 220 -12.20 14.95 10.28
C PHE A 220 -10.95 15.35 11.06
N GLN A 221 -10.01 14.42 11.22
CA GLN A 221 -8.81 14.66 12.02
C GLN A 221 -7.81 15.58 11.31
N ILE A 222 -7.77 15.58 9.97
CA ILE A 222 -6.99 16.55 9.19
C ILE A 222 -7.45 17.98 9.49
N ASN A 223 -8.74 18.23 9.67
CA ASN A 223 -9.24 19.57 10.02
C ASN A 223 -8.64 20.09 11.34
N HIS A 224 -8.39 19.21 12.31
CA HIS A 224 -7.80 19.58 13.59
C HIS A 224 -6.29 19.82 13.51
N GLN A 225 -5.58 19.06 12.67
CA GLN A 225 -4.12 19.17 12.54
C GLN A 225 -3.71 20.27 11.57
N ASN A 226 -4.35 20.34 10.41
CA ASN A 226 -4.01 21.28 9.34
C ASN A 226 -5.28 21.79 8.64
N PRO A 227 -5.86 22.92 9.11
CA PRO A 227 -7.07 23.48 8.52
C PRO A 227 -6.85 24.00 7.09
N VAL A 228 -5.61 24.34 6.71
CA VAL A 228 -5.27 24.75 5.33
C VAL A 228 -5.38 23.56 4.39
N HIS A 229 -4.81 22.41 4.77
CA HIS A 229 -4.92 21.18 4.00
C HIS A 229 -6.39 20.73 3.87
N PHE A 230 -7.16 20.84 4.96
CA PHE A 230 -8.58 20.53 4.96
C PHE A 230 -9.39 21.41 3.99
N GLY A 231 -9.11 22.72 3.94
CA GLY A 231 -9.72 23.63 2.97
C GLY A 231 -9.44 23.21 1.53
N GLN A 232 -8.19 22.85 1.21
CA GLN A 232 -7.79 22.37 -0.11
C GLN A 232 -8.44 21.02 -0.46
N MET A 233 -8.64 20.13 0.53
CA MET A 233 -9.38 18.88 0.35
C MET A 233 -10.85 19.15 0.02
N LEU A 234 -11.48 20.16 0.63
CA LEU A 234 -12.87 20.54 0.35
C LEU A 234 -13.04 21.10 -1.07
N ASP A 235 -12.08 21.88 -1.57
CA ASP A 235 -12.10 22.37 -2.96
C ASP A 235 -12.07 21.21 -3.97
N ILE A 236 -11.46 20.08 -3.59
CA ILE A 236 -11.32 18.88 -4.41
C ILE A 236 -12.28 17.77 -3.92
N ALA A 237 -13.34 18.13 -3.17
CA ALA A 237 -14.30 17.18 -2.59
C ALA A 237 -14.91 16.23 -3.64
N TRP A 238 -15.04 16.67 -4.89
CA TRP A 238 -15.56 15.86 -5.98
C TRP A 238 -14.77 14.55 -6.22
N MET A 239 -13.44 14.54 -5.96
CA MET A 239 -12.63 13.33 -6.08
C MET A 239 -12.95 12.33 -4.96
N PHE A 240 -13.17 12.81 -3.74
CA PHE A 240 -13.57 11.96 -2.62
C PHE A 240 -15.01 11.43 -2.79
N ILE A 241 -15.91 12.24 -3.37
CA ILE A 241 -17.26 11.80 -3.74
C ILE A 241 -17.19 10.73 -4.84
N ALA A 242 -16.36 10.93 -5.88
CA ALA A 242 -16.14 9.92 -6.92
C ALA A 242 -15.58 8.61 -6.33
N SER A 243 -14.63 8.72 -5.39
CA SER A 243 -14.10 7.58 -4.64
C SER A 243 -15.22 6.83 -3.90
N PHE A 244 -16.09 7.56 -3.19
CA PHE A 244 -17.22 6.97 -2.47
C PHE A 244 -18.24 6.30 -3.41
N ILE A 245 -18.52 6.87 -4.57
CA ILE A 245 -19.38 6.25 -5.58
C ILE A 245 -18.76 4.94 -6.07
N CYS A 246 -17.46 4.93 -6.40
CA CYS A 246 -16.74 3.73 -6.78
C CYS A 246 -16.77 2.66 -5.69
N PHE A 247 -16.62 3.05 -4.42
CA PHE A 247 -16.76 2.15 -3.26
C PHE A 247 -18.13 1.49 -3.20
N VAL A 248 -19.22 2.27 -3.29
CA VAL A 248 -20.59 1.75 -3.24
C VAL A 248 -20.84 0.77 -4.39
N ILE A 249 -20.37 1.10 -5.60
CA ILE A 249 -20.47 0.20 -6.77
C ILE A 249 -19.68 -1.09 -6.52
N ALA A 250 -18.46 -1.00 -6.00
CA ALA A 250 -17.62 -2.17 -5.71
C ALA A 250 -18.27 -3.09 -4.67
N VAL A 251 -18.77 -2.55 -3.56
CA VAL A 251 -19.47 -3.29 -2.52
C VAL A 251 -20.75 -3.92 -3.08
N TYR A 252 -21.53 -3.17 -3.87
CA TYR A 252 -22.75 -3.68 -4.50
C TYR A 252 -22.48 -4.86 -5.44
N LEU A 253 -21.44 -4.77 -6.28
CA LEU A 253 -21.05 -5.85 -7.20
C LEU A 253 -20.63 -7.11 -6.46
N VAL A 254 -19.86 -6.98 -5.38
CA VAL A 254 -19.47 -8.11 -4.51
C VAL A 254 -20.65 -8.68 -3.76
N TRP A 255 -21.57 -7.84 -3.28
CA TRP A 255 -22.79 -8.28 -2.62
C TRP A 255 -23.65 -9.12 -3.55
N LYS A 256 -23.91 -8.62 -4.76
CA LYS A 256 -24.72 -9.28 -5.80
C LYS A 256 -24.01 -10.44 -6.47
N ARG A 257 -22.70 -10.63 -6.23
CA ARG A 257 -21.85 -11.65 -6.86
C ARG A 257 -21.74 -11.50 -8.40
N ILE A 258 -21.86 -10.28 -8.91
CA ILE A 258 -21.89 -9.99 -10.34
C ILE A 258 -20.59 -9.31 -10.74
N ARG A 259 -19.94 -9.79 -11.81
CA ARG A 259 -18.78 -9.17 -12.47
C ARG A 259 -17.70 -8.66 -11.49
N LEU A 260 -17.16 -9.56 -10.66
CA LEU A 260 -16.14 -9.19 -9.64
C LEU A 260 -14.88 -8.55 -10.24
N GLY A 261 -14.57 -8.79 -11.51
CA GLY A 261 -13.48 -8.08 -12.19
C GLY A 261 -13.73 -6.57 -12.28
N ILE A 262 -14.97 -6.17 -12.52
CA ILE A 262 -15.37 -4.76 -12.49
C ILE A 262 -15.34 -4.26 -11.05
N ALA A 263 -15.75 -5.07 -10.07
CA ALA A 263 -15.66 -4.69 -8.67
C ALA A 263 -14.22 -4.35 -8.26
N PHE A 264 -13.23 -5.15 -8.66
CA PHE A 264 -11.83 -4.87 -8.38
C PHE A 264 -11.32 -3.60 -9.08
N ILE A 265 -11.70 -3.37 -10.35
CA ILE A 265 -11.38 -2.12 -11.06
C ILE A 265 -11.99 -0.91 -10.33
N MET A 266 -13.22 -1.02 -9.83
CA MET A 266 -13.85 0.04 -9.05
C MET A 266 -13.13 0.30 -7.73
N VAL A 267 -12.59 -0.73 -7.05
CA VAL A 267 -11.72 -0.54 -5.88
C VAL A 267 -10.43 0.18 -6.24
N MET A 268 -9.77 -0.22 -7.34
CA MET A 268 -8.57 0.48 -7.82
C MET A 268 -8.86 1.95 -8.10
N LEU A 269 -9.99 2.26 -8.75
CA LEU A 269 -10.41 3.64 -9.02
C LEU A 269 -10.79 4.38 -7.74
N GLN A 270 -11.49 3.74 -6.79
CA GLN A 270 -11.81 4.32 -5.49
C GLN A 270 -10.53 4.81 -4.80
N PHE A 271 -9.54 3.94 -4.64
CA PHE A 271 -8.29 4.30 -3.99
C PHE A 271 -7.46 5.25 -4.83
N ALA A 272 -7.51 5.19 -6.16
CA ALA A 272 -6.86 6.18 -7.01
C ALA A 272 -7.44 7.58 -6.74
N PHE A 273 -8.76 7.74 -6.79
CA PHE A 273 -9.38 9.05 -6.55
C PHE A 273 -9.10 9.57 -5.14
N ALA A 274 -9.16 8.71 -4.11
CA ALA A 274 -8.82 9.11 -2.75
C ALA A 274 -7.34 9.49 -2.60
N TRP A 275 -6.44 8.68 -3.16
CA TRP A 275 -4.98 8.86 -3.07
C TRP A 275 -4.49 10.08 -3.86
N TYR A 276 -4.97 10.28 -5.09
CA TYR A 276 -4.66 11.48 -5.87
C TYR A 276 -5.37 12.72 -5.33
N GLY A 277 -6.56 12.57 -4.74
CA GLY A 277 -7.26 13.67 -4.06
C GLY A 277 -6.45 14.17 -2.87
N TYR A 278 -6.01 13.24 -2.00
CA TYR A 278 -5.15 13.52 -0.85
C TYR A 278 -3.78 14.07 -1.26
N GLY A 279 -3.12 13.47 -2.26
CA GLY A 279 -1.84 13.97 -2.75
C GLY A 279 -1.95 15.37 -3.36
N ARG A 280 -3.04 15.66 -4.09
CA ARG A 280 -3.26 16.97 -4.71
C ARG A 280 -3.58 18.05 -3.68
N SER A 281 -4.32 17.72 -2.62
CA SER A 281 -4.57 18.66 -1.53
C SER A 281 -3.30 18.97 -0.75
N HIS A 282 -2.36 18.04 -0.66
CA HIS A 282 -1.08 18.23 0.04
C HIS A 282 -0.09 19.14 -0.72
N LEU A 283 -0.23 19.24 -2.06
CA LEU A 283 0.57 20.17 -2.87
C LEU A 283 0.32 21.64 -2.46
N PRO A 284 1.35 22.51 -2.47
CA PRO A 284 2.69 22.36 -3.06
C PRO A 284 3.79 21.92 -2.07
N TYR A 285 3.42 21.37 -0.92
CA TYR A 285 4.38 20.95 0.10
C TYR A 285 4.69 19.46 -0.03
N ILE A 286 5.91 19.05 0.34
CA ILE A 286 6.25 17.63 0.57
C ILE A 286 6.30 17.36 2.09
N LEU A 287 6.74 18.35 2.84
CA LEU A 287 6.63 18.43 4.28
C LEU A 287 6.15 19.85 4.60
N TYR A 288 4.99 19.97 5.24
CA TYR A 288 4.44 21.28 5.63
C TYR A 288 5.48 22.07 6.43
N ASP A 289 5.56 23.37 6.14
CA ASP A 289 6.49 24.38 6.69
C ASP A 289 7.98 24.25 6.32
N TYR A 290 8.44 23.12 5.77
CA TYR A 290 9.88 22.88 5.56
C TYR A 290 10.30 22.55 4.13
N ILE A 291 9.45 21.90 3.32
CA ILE A 291 9.83 21.46 1.97
C ILE A 291 8.80 21.91 0.94
N HIS A 292 9.18 22.93 0.17
CA HIS A 292 8.45 23.41 -0.99
C HIS A 292 8.96 22.74 -2.27
N ILE A 293 8.04 22.23 -3.09
CA ILE A 293 8.35 21.51 -4.34
C ILE A 293 9.14 22.38 -5.34
N HIS A 294 8.97 23.70 -5.28
CA HIS A 294 9.61 24.64 -6.20
C HIS A 294 11.03 25.06 -5.78
N GLU A 295 11.38 24.95 -4.50
CA GLU A 295 12.65 25.42 -3.96
C GLU A 295 13.65 24.26 -3.73
N SER A 296 13.13 23.05 -3.48
CA SER A 296 13.93 21.88 -3.12
C SER A 296 14.31 20.97 -4.29
N ILE A 297 14.15 21.39 -5.55
CA ILE A 297 14.52 20.55 -6.70
C ILE A 297 16.02 20.60 -6.99
N THR A 298 16.59 19.45 -7.33
CA THR A 298 17.97 19.36 -7.84
C THR A 298 18.14 20.09 -9.18
N ASN A 299 19.39 20.24 -9.63
CA ASN A 299 19.70 20.84 -10.93
C ASN A 299 18.82 20.22 -12.05
N ASP A 300 18.27 21.08 -12.92
CA ASP A 300 17.38 20.70 -14.03
C ASP A 300 17.87 19.51 -14.85
N THR A 301 19.18 19.41 -15.07
CA THR A 301 19.79 18.30 -15.83
C THR A 301 19.60 16.96 -15.13
N MET A 302 19.74 16.94 -13.80
CA MET A 302 19.53 15.74 -12.98
C MET A 302 18.04 15.39 -12.90
N ALA A 303 17.17 16.39 -12.79
CA ALA A 303 15.73 16.18 -12.80
C ALA A 303 15.25 15.53 -14.11
N ILE A 304 15.73 15.98 -15.27
CA ILE A 304 15.39 15.37 -16.57
C ILE A 304 15.90 13.93 -16.67
N ALA A 305 17.14 13.68 -16.24
CA ALA A 305 17.73 12.35 -16.25
C ALA A 305 16.94 11.36 -15.36
N LEU A 306 16.58 11.80 -14.15
CA LEU A 306 15.75 11.02 -13.24
C LEU A 306 14.36 10.79 -13.84
N ILE A 307 13.66 11.81 -14.33
CA ILE A 307 12.34 11.65 -14.96
C ILE A 307 12.41 10.59 -16.08
N THR A 308 13.44 10.65 -16.91
CA THR A 308 13.65 9.67 -17.98
C THR A 308 13.86 8.26 -17.44
N ALA A 309 14.69 8.10 -16.41
CA ALA A 309 14.92 6.80 -15.76
C ALA A 309 13.65 6.24 -15.10
N PHE A 310 12.82 7.09 -14.48
CA PHE A 310 11.55 6.69 -13.88
C PHE A 310 10.51 6.29 -14.94
N ILE A 311 10.43 7.02 -16.06
CA ILE A 311 9.56 6.66 -17.19
C ILE A 311 9.99 5.31 -17.76
N LEU A 312 11.29 5.11 -18.01
CA LEU A 312 11.83 3.82 -18.48
C LEU A 312 11.56 2.70 -17.47
N GLY A 313 11.72 2.98 -16.17
CA GLY A 313 11.36 2.07 -15.08
C GLY A 313 9.88 1.67 -15.14
N PHE A 314 8.97 2.62 -15.33
CA PHE A 314 7.54 2.35 -15.52
C PHE A 314 7.28 1.51 -16.79
N CYS A 315 7.97 1.82 -17.89
CA CYS A 315 7.87 1.05 -19.13
C CYS A 315 8.36 -0.40 -18.99
N VAL A 316 9.14 -0.73 -17.96
CA VAL A 316 9.53 -2.12 -17.65
C VAL A 316 8.60 -2.73 -16.62
N LEU A 317 8.27 -1.99 -15.55
CA LEU A 317 7.45 -2.46 -14.43
C LEU A 317 5.99 -2.73 -14.81
N VAL A 318 5.36 -1.86 -15.59
CA VAL A 318 3.95 -2.04 -15.96
C VAL A 318 3.80 -3.27 -16.86
N PRO A 319 4.62 -3.46 -17.91
CA PRO A 319 4.59 -4.70 -18.68
C PRO A 319 4.95 -5.94 -17.88
N SER A 320 5.92 -5.88 -16.95
CA SER A 320 6.26 -7.04 -16.12
C SER A 320 5.10 -7.45 -15.22
N LEU A 321 4.40 -6.49 -14.61
CA LEU A 321 3.16 -6.72 -13.88
C LEU A 321 2.07 -7.29 -14.78
N ILE A 322 1.84 -6.72 -15.95
CA ILE A 322 0.82 -7.22 -16.90
C ILE A 322 1.15 -8.66 -17.32
N LEU A 323 2.41 -8.97 -17.62
CA LEU A 323 2.86 -10.31 -17.95
C LEU A 323 2.72 -11.26 -16.77
N LEU A 324 3.05 -10.84 -15.55
CA LEU A 324 2.87 -11.63 -14.34
C LEU A 324 1.39 -11.92 -14.08
N MET A 325 0.53 -10.90 -14.20
CA MET A 325 -0.93 -11.06 -14.14
C MET A 325 -1.43 -12.00 -15.25
N ARG A 326 -0.86 -11.94 -16.44
CA ARG A 326 -1.28 -12.78 -17.57
C ARG A 326 -0.83 -14.24 -17.44
N LEU A 327 0.42 -14.46 -17.04
CA LEU A 327 1.05 -15.79 -16.96
C LEU A 327 0.62 -16.54 -15.70
N PHE A 328 0.55 -15.86 -14.56
CA PHE A 328 0.23 -16.51 -13.29
C PHE A 328 -1.23 -16.34 -12.89
N LEU A 329 -1.82 -15.14 -13.05
CA LEU A 329 -3.17 -14.83 -12.55
C LEU A 329 -4.30 -15.07 -13.55
N PHE A 330 -4.00 -15.17 -14.86
CA PHE A 330 -5.03 -15.35 -15.90
C PHE A 330 -4.95 -16.68 -16.65
N ASP A 331 -3.89 -17.48 -16.45
CA ASP A 331 -3.80 -18.82 -17.02
C ASP A 331 -4.59 -19.83 -16.16
N ALA A 332 -5.76 -20.22 -16.65
CA ALA A 332 -6.67 -21.15 -15.98
C ALA A 332 -6.02 -22.51 -15.66
N ASN A 333 -4.95 -22.89 -16.36
CA ASN A 333 -4.23 -24.14 -16.11
C ASN A 333 -3.34 -24.09 -14.87
N TYR A 334 -2.74 -22.92 -14.57
CA TYR A 334 -1.97 -22.70 -13.35
C TYR A 334 -2.89 -22.56 -12.13
N ILE A 335 -3.99 -21.82 -12.30
CA ILE A 335 -5.04 -21.59 -11.28
C ILE A 335 -5.71 -22.91 -10.84
N ARG A 336 -5.98 -23.82 -11.78
CA ARG A 336 -6.58 -25.15 -11.49
C ARG A 336 -5.57 -26.20 -11.01
N GLY A 337 -4.31 -25.81 -10.81
CA GLY A 337 -3.26 -26.74 -10.36
C GLY A 337 -2.84 -27.80 -11.39
N LYS A 338 -3.22 -27.67 -12.67
CA LYS A 338 -2.81 -28.57 -13.76
C LYS A 338 -1.44 -28.21 -14.34
N SER A 339 -0.52 -27.68 -13.53
CA SER A 339 0.88 -27.75 -13.93
C SER A 339 1.24 -29.23 -13.88
N ALA A 340 1.44 -29.82 -15.07
CA ALA A 340 2.04 -31.14 -15.19
C ALA A 340 3.22 -31.23 -14.22
N LYS A 341 3.31 -32.33 -13.48
CA LYS A 341 4.54 -32.71 -12.78
C LYS A 341 5.67 -32.49 -13.77
N LYS A 342 6.57 -31.53 -13.51
CA LYS A 342 7.87 -31.53 -14.17
C LYS A 342 8.52 -32.83 -13.73
N GLY A 343 8.58 -33.78 -14.66
CA GLY A 343 9.29 -35.04 -14.52
C GLY A 343 10.79 -34.81 -14.46
#